data_AF-Q76K82-F1
#
_entry.id   AF-Q76K82-F1
#
_cell.length_a   1.000
_cell.length_b   1.000
_cell.length_c   1.000
_cell.angle_alpha   90.00
_cell.angle_beta   90.00
_cell.angle_gamma   90.00
#
_symmetry.space_group_name_H-M   'P 1'
#
loop_
_entity.id
_entity.type
_entity.pdbx_description
1 polymer ?
#
loop_
_entity_poly.entity_id
_entity_poly.type
_entity_poly.pdbx_seq_one_letter_code
_entity_poly.pdbx_strand_id
1 'polypeptide(L)'
;FAKRKNGILKKANELSILCDIDIVLLMFSPTGKAAICCGTRSSMEEVIAKFSQVTPQERTKRKFESLENLKKTFQKLDHDVNIREFIASSKDSAGSDF
;
A
#
# COMPACT_ATOMS: atom_id res chain seq x y z
N PHE A 1 11.50 5.83 -11.20
CA PHE A 1 11.61 4.81 -10.14
C PHE A 1 12.84 5.03 -9.24
N ALA A 2 14.06 4.81 -9.73
CA ALA A 2 15.28 4.82 -8.91
C ALA A 2 15.49 6.07 -8.03
N LYS A 3 15.27 7.27 -8.57
CA LYS A 3 15.41 8.55 -7.82
C LYS A 3 14.46 8.65 -6.62
N ARG A 4 13.23 8.15 -6.74
CA ARG A 4 12.19 8.26 -5.67
C ARG A 4 12.17 7.07 -4.73
N LYS A 5 12.58 5.88 -5.20
CA LYS A 5 12.60 4.63 -4.42
C LYS A 5 13.30 4.83 -3.08
N ASN A 6 14.52 5.38 -3.10
CA ASN A 6 15.32 5.54 -1.88
C ASN A 6 14.67 6.50 -0.88
N GLY A 7 14.02 7.57 -1.35
CA GLY A 7 13.29 8.50 -0.47
C GLY A 7 12.08 7.83 0.20
N ILE A 8 11.34 7.00 -0.53
CA ILE A 8 10.19 6.27 0.01
C ILE A 8 10.67 5.22 1.04
N LEU A 9 11.72 4.46 0.73
CA LEU A 9 12.30 3.48 1.67
C LEU A 9 12.79 4.15 2.96
N LYS A 10 13.44 5.31 2.87
CA LYS A 10 13.87 6.08 4.05
C LYS A 10 12.69 6.51 4.90
N LYS A 11 11.63 7.06 4.29
CA LYS A 11 10.42 7.46 5.01
C LYS A 11 9.71 6.28 5.69
N ALA A 12 9.66 5.12 5.03
CA ALA A 12 9.09 3.92 5.64
C ALA A 12 9.89 3.47 6.89
N ASN A 13 11.22 3.52 6.81
CA ASN A 13 12.09 3.21 7.94
C ASN A 13 11.95 4.23 9.09
N GLU A 14 11.94 5.53 8.77
CA GLU A 14 11.71 6.60 9.74
C GLU A 14 10.37 6.43 10.46
N LEU A 15 9.29 6.12 9.72
CA LEU A 15 7.97 5.86 10.31
C LEU A 15 7.97 4.63 11.22
N SER A 16 8.62 3.54 10.82
CA SER A 16 8.71 2.33 11.66
C SER A 16 9.39 2.63 12.99
N ILE A 17 10.49 3.38 12.97
CA ILE A 17 11.26 3.74 14.17
C ILE A 17 10.52 4.75 15.04
N LEU A 18 9.99 5.83 14.44
CA LEU A 18 9.40 6.94 15.20
C LEU A 18 8.04 6.59 15.81
N CYS A 19 7.24 5.80 15.10
CA CYS A 19 5.89 5.46 15.53
C CYS A 19 5.78 4.07 16.12
N ASP A 20 6.87 3.30 16.14
CA ASP A 20 6.90 1.94 16.68
C ASP A 20 5.93 0.98 15.96
N ILE A 21 5.80 1.15 14.63
CA ILE A 21 4.81 0.43 13.81
C ILE A 21 5.42 -0.67 12.93
N ASP A 22 4.61 -1.70 12.72
CA ASP A 22 4.85 -2.74 11.73
C ASP A 22 4.58 -2.22 10.32
N ILE A 23 5.58 -2.27 9.45
CA ILE A 23 5.46 -1.82 8.06
C ILE A 23 6.22 -2.76 7.12
N VAL A 24 5.63 -3.02 5.95
CA VAL A 24 6.28 -3.68 4.82
C VAL A 24 6.01 -2.84 3.58
N LEU A 25 7.06 -2.60 2.80
CA LEU A 25 7.00 -1.94 1.51
C LEU A 25 7.61 -2.83 0.44
N LEU A 26 6.77 -3.28 -0.49
CA LEU A 26 7.16 -4.03 -1.68
C LEU A 26 6.92 -3.18 -2.93
N MET A 27 7.97 -2.91 -3.70
CA MET A 27 7.91 -2.08 -4.91
C MET A 27 8.49 -2.81 -6.11
N PHE A 28 7.72 -2.92 -7.18
CA PHE A 28 8.20 -3.44 -8.46
C PHE A 28 8.58 -2.29 -9.39
N SER A 29 9.79 -2.35 -9.93
CA SER A 29 10.22 -1.44 -11.00
C SER A 29 9.53 -1.79 -12.32
N PRO A 30 9.49 -0.87 -13.31
CA PRO A 30 8.96 -1.17 -14.64
C PRO A 30 9.65 -2.34 -15.35
N THR A 31 10.88 -2.71 -14.94
CA THR A 31 11.62 -3.86 -15.47
C THR A 31 11.38 -5.14 -14.66
N GLY A 32 10.41 -5.16 -13.75
CA GLY A 32 10.05 -6.31 -12.92
C GLY A 32 10.91 -6.52 -11.68
N LYS A 33 11.99 -5.75 -11.49
CA LYS A 33 12.85 -5.89 -10.29
C LYS A 33 12.09 -5.43 -9.04
N ALA A 34 12.05 -6.30 -8.03
CA ALA A 34 11.48 -6.00 -6.72
C ALA A 34 12.47 -5.26 -5.81
N ALA A 35 11.94 -4.37 -4.98
CA ALA A 35 12.64 -3.76 -3.86
C ALA A 35 11.75 -3.89 -2.61
N ILE A 36 12.35 -4.38 -1.51
CA ILE A 36 11.66 -4.67 -0.26
C ILE A 36 12.26 -3.81 0.85
N CYS A 37 11.40 -3.32 1.75
CA CYS A 37 11.77 -2.76 3.04
C CYS A 37 10.81 -3.27 4.10
N CYS A 38 11.38 -3.73 5.21
CA CYS A 38 10.65 -4.12 6.41
C CYS A 38 10.95 -3.14 7.52
N GLY A 39 9.98 -2.93 8.41
CA GLY A 39 10.17 -2.21 9.65
C GLY A 39 11.16 -2.90 10.57
N THR A 40 11.62 -2.20 11.60
CA THR A 40 12.63 -2.71 12.54
C THR A 40 12.09 -3.77 13.51
N ARG A 41 10.76 -3.86 13.66
CA ARG A 41 10.10 -4.72 14.66
C ARG A 41 9.64 -6.08 14.16
N SER A 42 9.32 -6.19 12.89
CA SER A 42 8.67 -7.37 12.34
C SER A 42 9.30 -7.76 11.01
N SER A 43 9.38 -9.07 10.80
CA SER A 43 9.76 -9.61 9.51
C SER A 43 8.62 -9.41 8.50
N MET A 44 8.94 -9.58 7.21
CA MET A 44 7.93 -9.50 6.16
C MET A 44 6.82 -10.53 6.37
N GLU A 45 7.20 -11.73 6.78
CA GLU A 45 6.31 -12.87 7.02
C GLU A 45 5.32 -12.57 8.15
N GLU A 46 5.76 -11.95 9.24
CA GLU A 46 4.89 -11.56 10.35
C GLU A 46 3.85 -10.52 9.94
N VAL A 47 4.27 -9.51 9.18
CA VAL A 47 3.35 -8.46 8.70
C VAL A 47 2.34 -9.04 7.71
N ILE A 48 2.79 -9.93 6.81
CA ILE A 48 1.90 -10.63 5.87
C ILE A 48 0.94 -11.55 6.62
N ALA A 49 1.40 -12.27 7.65
CA ALA A 49 0.55 -13.12 8.47
C ALA A 49 -0.51 -12.32 9.25
N LYS A 50 -0.15 -11.15 9.80
CA LYS A 50 -1.13 -10.23 10.42
C LYS A 50 -2.13 -9.70 9.38
N PHE A 51 -1.64 -9.32 8.19
CA PHE A 51 -2.50 -8.86 7.11
C PHE A 51 -3.44 -9.96 6.61
N SER A 52 -2.99 -11.21 6.56
CA SER A 52 -3.77 -12.37 6.09
C SER A 52 -5.00 -12.67 6.97
N GLN A 53 -4.95 -12.29 8.25
CA GLN A 53 -6.05 -12.43 9.21
C GLN A 53 -7.20 -11.42 8.99
N VAL A 54 -6.96 -10.33 8.26
CA VAL A 54 -8.00 -9.33 7.94
C VAL A 54 -8.87 -9.86 6.81
N THR A 55 -10.19 -9.77 6.91
CA THR A 55 -11.09 -10.27 5.84
C THR A 55 -10.91 -9.50 4.52
N PRO A 56 -11.09 -10.13 3.34
CA PRO A 56 -10.99 -9.44 2.06
C PRO A 56 -11.91 -8.21 1.94
N GLN A 57 -13.11 -8.29 2.54
CA GLN A 57 -14.08 -7.21 2.58
C GLN A 57 -13.56 -6.01 3.38
N GLU A 58 -12.99 -6.26 4.55
CA GLU A 58 -12.42 -5.22 5.40
C GLU A 58 -11.17 -4.59 4.75
N ARG A 59 -10.32 -5.39 4.10
CA ARG A 59 -9.18 -4.86 3.31
C ARG A 59 -9.65 -3.93 2.20
N THR A 60 -10.70 -4.33 1.47
CA THR A 60 -11.27 -3.55 0.37
C THR A 60 -11.89 -2.26 0.88
N LYS A 61 -12.62 -2.32 2.01
CA LYS A 61 -13.20 -1.15 2.67
C LYS A 61 -12.13 -0.14 3.08
N ARG A 62 -11.07 -0.56 3.78
CA ARG A 62 -9.96 0.31 4.20
C ARG A 62 -9.24 0.95 3.02
N LYS A 63 -9.02 0.18 1.94
CA LYS A 63 -8.45 0.71 0.69
C LYS A 63 -9.33 1.79 0.08
N PHE A 64 -10.64 1.56 0.02
CA PHE A 64 -11.60 2.52 -0.52
C PHE A 64 -11.64 3.82 0.31
N GLU A 65 -11.73 3.71 1.63
CA GLU A 65 -11.71 4.88 2.53
C GLU A 65 -10.43 5.71 2.37
N SER A 66 -9.27 5.07 2.27
CA SER A 66 -8.00 5.75 2.05
C SER A 66 -7.95 6.48 0.70
N LEU A 67 -8.47 5.88 -0.38
CA LEU A 67 -8.51 6.50 -1.71
C LEU A 67 -9.49 7.66 -1.78
N GLU A 68 -10.65 7.55 -1.13
CA GLU A 68 -11.63 8.65 -1.04
C GLU A 68 -11.06 9.84 -0.25
N ASN A 69 -10.35 9.59 0.85
CA ASN A 69 -9.67 10.65 1.60
C ASN A 69 -8.59 11.34 0.76
N LEU A 70 -7.83 10.58 -0.03
CA LEU A 70 -6.86 11.12 -0.96
C LEU A 70 -7.54 12.02 -2.00
N LYS A 71 -8.58 11.54 -2.68
CA LYS A 71 -9.35 12.31 -3.65
C LYS A 71 -9.88 13.61 -3.08
N LYS A 72 -10.52 13.56 -1.90
CA LYS A 72 -11.02 14.76 -1.19
C LYS A 72 -9.90 15.77 -0.91
N THR A 73 -8.70 15.29 -0.56
CA THR A 73 -7.55 16.17 -0.28
C THR A 73 -7.06 16.88 -1.55
N PHE A 74 -7.00 16.18 -2.68
CA PHE A 74 -6.63 16.80 -3.96
C PHE A 74 -7.70 17.77 -4.47
N GLN A 75 -8.98 17.44 -4.31
CA GLN A 75 -10.07 18.34 -4.71
C GLN A 75 -10.03 19.68 -3.97
N LYS A 76 -9.63 19.68 -2.68
CA LYS A 76 -9.42 20.92 -1.92
C LYS A 76 -8.30 21.81 -2.47
N LEU A 77 -7.37 21.22 -3.22
CA LEU A 77 -6.27 21.93 -3.88
C LEU A 77 -6.60 22.25 -5.35
N ASP A 78 -7.87 22.13 -5.76
CA ASP A 78 -8.33 22.30 -7.15
C ASP A 78 -7.67 21.32 -8.14
N HIS A 79 -7.31 20.14 -7.65
CA HIS A 79 -6.78 19.04 -8.47
C HIS A 79 -7.77 17.87 -8.49
N ASP A 80 -7.99 17.29 -9.67
CA ASP A 80 -8.77 16.05 -9.79
C ASP A 80 -7.86 14.82 -9.86
N VAL A 81 -8.29 13.73 -9.21
CA VAL A 81 -7.59 12.44 -9.19
C VAL A 81 -8.58 11.32 -9.48
N ASN A 82 -8.34 10.60 -10.58
CA ASN A 82 -9.14 9.43 -10.93
C ASN A 82 -8.71 8.22 -10.09
N ILE A 83 -9.51 7.90 -9.08
CA ILE A 83 -9.29 6.73 -8.22
C ILE A 83 -10.00 5.45 -8.71
N ARG A 84 -10.80 5.52 -9.78
CA ARG A 84 -11.64 4.38 -10.23
C ARG A 84 -10.80 3.19 -10.65
N GLU A 85 -9.67 3.42 -11.30
CA GLU A 85 -8.73 2.37 -11.72
C GLU A 85 -8.16 1.60 -10.52
N PHE A 86 -7.83 2.32 -9.43
CA PHE A 86 -7.30 1.71 -8.21
C PHE A 86 -8.35 0.93 -7.42
N ILE A 87 -9.63 1.29 -7.55
CA ILE A 87 -10.77 0.57 -6.95
C ILE A 87 -11.12 -0.67 -7.78
N ALA A 88 -11.09 -0.56 -9.12
CA ALA A 88 -11.49 -1.64 -10.03
C ALA A 88 -10.58 -2.87 -9.97
N SER A 89 -9.29 -2.70 -9.66
CA SER A 89 -8.32 -3.81 -9.46
C SER A 89 -8.73 -4.84 -8.38
N SER A 90 -9.78 -4.60 -7.59
CA SER A 90 -10.32 -5.54 -6.61
C SER A 90 -11.43 -6.45 -7.14
N LYS A 91 -11.98 -6.22 -8.35
CA LYS A 91 -13.02 -7.09 -8.92
C LYS A 91 -12.47 -8.27 -9.74
N ASP A 92 -11.26 -8.16 -10.25
CA ASP A 92 -10.70 -9.20 -11.14
C ASP A 92 -10.03 -10.37 -10.40
N SER A 93 -10.00 -10.35 -9.06
CA SER A 93 -9.50 -11.46 -8.23
C SER A 93 -10.60 -12.28 -7.55
N ALA A 94 -11.87 -12.06 -7.89
CA ALA A 94 -13.01 -12.81 -7.35
C ALA A 94 -13.64 -13.77 -8.39
N GLY A 95 -12.89 -14.16 -9.43
CA GLY A 95 -13.41 -15.00 -10.51
C GLY A 95 -12.34 -15.84 -11.20
N SER A 96 -11.77 -16.80 -10.49
CA SER A 96 -11.18 -18.01 -11.07
C SER A 96 -10.83 -19.02 -9.97
N ASP A 97 -11.84 -19.58 -9.32
CA ASP A 97 -11.72 -20.83 -8.57
C ASP A 97 -13.06 -21.59 -8.73
N PHE A 98 -13.26 -22.13 -9.92
CA PHE A 98 -13.97 -23.38 -10.21
C PHE A 98 -13.55 -23.90 -11.58
#